data_AF-A0A7F8QIC6-F1
#
_entry.id   AF-A0A7F8QIC6-F1
#
_cell.length_a   1.000
_cell.length_b   1.000
_cell.length_c   1.000
_cell.angle_alpha   90.00
_cell.angle_beta   90.00
_cell.angle_gamma   90.00
#
_symmetry.space_group_name_H-M   'P 1'
#
loop_
_entity.id
_entity.type
_entity.pdbx_description
1 polymer ?
#
loop_
_entity_poly.entity_id
_entity_poly.type
_entity_poly.pdbx_seq_one_letter_code
_entity_poly.pdbx_strand_id
1 'polypeptide(L)'
;MSTNSIPVNIWHTHLPSSCMPVALLAQAGRLQLRQEAPTSSQHGLASPPSTPTRLPVLETAFPAGEAHPNPLDSIMSNRFPRWFILGHLETRQCELASAMLTAAKGDPKWLHAVLGSIQQNIHSPALLFKLAQDACKTATPASAPPDTTLLGIALELGLQVMRMTLNTMTWRRREMVRWLVSCATEIGPQALMNIMQNWYSLFTPVEAATIVAVTGTTHATLSRLQLDAAQREELWACARTLALQCAMKDPQNCALPALTLCEKNRAAFEAAYQIVLDAAAGGLGHAHLFPVARYMEQRGLPLRAYKLAALALAQLSIAFNQDSHPAVNDVLWACSLSHSLGRHELSAIVPLIIRSIHCAPMLSDILRRWTLAAPGLGPLGARRAAKPLGADRAPLCQLLDAAVAAYIATSHSRLTHISPRHYGDFIEFLGQARETFLLAPDGHLQFAQFLENLKQTYKGKKKLMLLVRERFG
;
A
#
# COMPACT_ATOMS: atom_id res chain seq x y z
N MET A 1 52.28 -73.44 -19.29
CA MET A 1 52.49 -71.98 -19.41
C MET A 1 51.64 -71.34 -18.32
N SER A 2 51.95 -71.46 -17.03
CA SER A 2 53.21 -71.13 -16.33
C SER A 2 53.39 -69.60 -16.23
N THR A 3 53.03 -69.00 -15.08
CA THR A 3 53.93 -68.43 -14.02
C THR A 3 54.56 -67.06 -14.41
N ASN A 4 54.58 -65.96 -13.63
CA ASN A 4 54.45 -65.61 -12.19
C ASN A 4 53.99 -64.12 -12.07
N SER A 5 53.64 -63.45 -10.95
CA SER A 5 53.17 -63.76 -9.57
C SER A 5 52.39 -62.51 -9.06
N ILE A 6 51.43 -62.49 -8.11
CA ILE A 6 51.35 -62.78 -6.64
C ILE A 6 52.33 -62.00 -5.70
N PRO A 7 52.00 -61.67 -4.43
CA PRO A 7 51.40 -60.37 -4.04
C PRO A 7 52.04 -59.73 -2.76
N VAL A 8 51.45 -58.66 -2.19
CA VAL A 8 51.49 -58.42 -0.74
C VAL A 8 50.12 -57.94 -0.22
N ASN A 9 49.50 -58.77 0.63
CA ASN A 9 48.53 -58.36 1.64
C ASN A 9 49.29 -58.14 2.95
N ILE A 10 48.95 -57.13 3.78
CA ILE A 10 49.02 -57.22 5.25
C ILE A 10 47.98 -56.29 5.90
N TRP A 11 46.91 -56.93 6.39
CA TRP A 11 46.16 -56.73 7.64
C TRP A 11 45.95 -55.33 8.28
N HIS A 12 44.67 -55.07 8.54
CA HIS A 12 44.10 -54.49 9.76
C HIS A 12 45.04 -53.86 10.81
N THR A 13 44.85 -52.57 11.10
CA THR A 13 44.90 -52.05 12.49
C THR A 13 44.04 -50.77 12.62
N HIS A 14 43.28 -50.71 13.73
CA HIS A 14 42.82 -49.53 14.49
C HIS A 14 42.40 -48.22 13.80
N LEU A 15 41.16 -47.80 14.11
CA LEU A 15 40.84 -46.37 14.29
C LEU A 15 41.84 -45.71 15.25
N PRO A 16 42.20 -44.45 15.02
CA PRO A 16 41.81 -43.46 16.02
C PRO A 16 41.16 -42.21 15.44
N SER A 17 40.30 -41.62 16.26
CA SER A 17 39.67 -40.32 16.11
C SER A 17 40.67 -39.20 15.85
N SER A 18 40.42 -38.36 14.84
CA SER A 18 41.04 -37.02 14.73
C SER A 18 40.05 -35.98 14.20
N CYS A 19 39.20 -35.48 15.09
CA CYS A 19 38.76 -34.08 14.97
C CYS A 19 40.01 -33.19 15.00
N MET A 20 40.25 -32.38 13.95
CA MET A 20 41.06 -31.15 13.89
C MET A 20 41.37 -30.85 12.42
N PRO A 21 40.49 -30.12 11.71
CA PRO A 21 40.91 -28.77 11.31
C PRO A 21 39.82 -27.68 11.44
N VAL A 22 38.64 -28.00 11.97
CA VAL A 22 37.54 -27.02 12.12
C VAL A 22 37.68 -26.15 13.38
N ALA A 23 38.35 -26.64 14.44
CA ALA A 23 38.57 -25.86 15.65
C ALA A 23 39.64 -24.78 15.49
N LEU A 24 40.69 -25.01 14.69
CA LEU A 24 41.83 -24.10 14.56
C LEU A 24 41.48 -22.72 13.96
N LEU A 25 40.50 -22.66 13.05
CA LEU A 25 39.97 -21.39 12.53
C LEU A 25 39.00 -20.69 13.50
N ALA A 26 38.33 -21.44 14.39
CA ALA A 26 37.41 -20.89 15.38
C ALA A 26 38.11 -20.45 16.69
N GLN A 27 39.25 -21.05 17.02
CA GLN A 27 39.96 -20.82 18.29
C GLN A 27 40.89 -19.60 18.23
N ALA A 28 41.38 -19.23 17.04
CA ALA A 28 42.08 -17.97 16.80
C ALA A 28 41.24 -16.73 17.19
N GLY A 29 39.91 -16.81 17.06
CA GLY A 29 38.99 -15.73 17.44
C GLY A 29 38.56 -15.68 18.91
N ARG A 30 38.97 -16.63 19.76
CA ARG A 30 38.52 -16.71 21.18
C ARG A 30 39.59 -16.38 22.22
N LEU A 31 40.85 -16.21 21.84
CA LEU A 31 41.96 -15.96 22.78
C LEU A 31 42.24 -14.47 23.08
N GLN A 32 41.50 -13.53 22.48
CA GLN A 32 41.70 -12.08 22.66
C GLN A 32 40.75 -11.39 23.66
N LEU A 33 39.92 -12.13 24.41
CA LEU A 33 38.94 -11.55 25.35
C LEU A 33 39.10 -12.10 26.77
N ARG A 34 40.18 -11.68 27.45
CA ARG A 34 40.28 -11.67 28.92
C ARG A 34 41.34 -10.65 29.38
N GLN A 35 41.06 -9.98 30.51
CA GLN A 35 41.79 -8.83 31.08
C GLN A 35 41.63 -7.54 30.24
N GLU A 36 41.40 -6.36 30.81
CA GLU A 36 41.29 -5.92 32.21
C GLU A 36 40.39 -4.66 32.33
N ALA A 37 39.97 -4.29 33.54
CA ALA A 37 39.33 -3.00 33.83
C ALA A 37 40.23 -2.19 34.78
N PRO A 38 40.26 -0.84 34.72
CA PRO A 38 39.58 -0.08 35.79
C PRO A 38 39.05 1.36 35.47
N THR A 39 37.95 1.71 36.17
CA THR A 39 37.55 3.01 36.79
C THR A 39 37.77 4.43 36.17
N SER A 40 36.66 5.21 36.12
CA SER A 40 36.51 6.69 36.30
C SER A 40 37.20 7.69 35.32
N SER A 41 36.71 8.90 35.01
CA SER A 41 35.58 9.73 35.51
C SER A 41 35.16 10.89 34.55
N GLN A 42 33.88 11.29 34.63
CA GLN A 42 33.23 12.61 34.32
C GLN A 42 33.85 13.66 33.35
N HIS A 43 33.09 14.10 32.31
CA HIS A 43 32.38 15.41 32.19
C HIS A 43 32.08 15.82 30.72
N GLY A 44 30.99 16.58 30.47
CA GLY A 44 30.89 17.54 29.34
C GLY A 44 29.76 17.32 28.31
N LEU A 45 28.99 18.37 28.02
CA LEU A 45 27.89 18.40 27.02
C LEU A 45 28.41 18.71 25.60
N ALA A 46 27.84 18.07 24.57
CA ALA A 46 27.39 18.70 23.31
C ALA A 46 26.67 17.70 22.39
N SER A 47 25.68 18.16 21.62
CA SER A 47 24.92 17.36 20.63
C SER A 47 25.44 17.56 19.20
N PRO A 48 25.56 16.50 18.36
CA PRO A 48 25.91 16.61 16.94
C PRO A 48 24.70 16.45 15.99
N PRO A 49 24.80 16.93 14.74
CA PRO A 49 23.76 16.75 13.71
C PRO A 49 23.81 15.36 13.04
N SER A 50 22.75 15.04 12.31
CA SER A 50 22.53 13.76 11.64
C SER A 50 23.49 13.47 10.49
N THR A 51 24.19 12.33 10.56
CA THR A 51 24.86 11.67 9.43
C THR A 51 24.58 10.16 9.48
N PRO A 52 24.53 9.45 8.33
CA PRO A 52 24.24 8.02 8.32
C PRO A 52 25.37 7.22 8.97
N THR A 53 25.00 6.27 9.84
CA THR A 53 25.91 5.42 10.60
C THR A 53 26.65 4.43 9.69
N ARG A 54 27.81 4.83 9.17
CA ARG A 54 28.85 3.88 8.74
C ARG A 54 29.38 3.15 9.98
N LEU A 55 29.46 1.81 9.89
CA LEU A 55 30.17 1.00 10.88
C LEU A 55 31.66 1.40 10.92
N PRO A 56 32.30 1.40 12.10
CA PRO A 56 33.74 1.58 12.20
C PRO A 56 34.43 0.37 11.56
N VAL A 57 35.21 0.61 10.51
CA VAL A 57 36.08 -0.42 9.94
C VAL A 57 37.25 -0.63 10.88
N LEU A 58 37.55 -1.91 11.15
CA LEU A 58 38.63 -2.35 12.02
C LEU A 58 40.00 -1.83 11.51
N GLU A 59 40.49 -0.73 12.06
CA GLU A 59 41.90 -0.34 11.91
C GLU A 59 42.77 -1.25 12.79
N THR A 60 43.38 -2.24 12.16
CA THR A 60 44.42 -3.05 12.79
C THR A 60 45.67 -2.21 12.99
N ALA A 61 45.78 -1.55 14.15
CA ALA A 61 47.01 -0.94 14.59
C ALA A 61 48.06 -2.03 14.83
N PHE A 62 49.11 -2.06 14.00
CA PHE A 62 50.28 -2.89 14.24
C PHE A 62 51.07 -2.33 15.44
N PRO A 63 51.63 -3.17 16.32
CA PRO A 63 52.47 -2.71 17.43
C PRO A 63 53.73 -2.05 16.88
N ALA A 64 54.13 -0.93 17.48
CA ALA A 64 55.31 -0.18 17.06
C ALA A 64 56.61 -0.94 17.38
N GLY A 65 57.39 -1.25 16.35
CA GLY A 65 58.73 -1.86 16.40
C GLY A 65 59.35 -1.80 15.00
N GLU A 66 60.53 -1.23 14.87
CA GLU A 66 61.04 -0.69 13.60
C GLU A 66 61.69 -1.74 12.68
N ALA A 67 61.41 -1.64 11.36
CA ALA A 67 62.44 -1.50 10.32
C ALA A 67 61.79 -1.28 8.92
N HIS A 68 62.12 -0.14 8.29
CA HIS A 68 61.86 0.29 6.91
C HIS A 68 60.84 -0.47 6.01
N PRO A 69 59.74 0.18 5.56
CA PRO A 69 58.90 -0.37 4.50
C PRO A 69 59.55 -0.20 3.12
N ASN A 70 59.73 -1.30 2.37
CA ASN A 70 60.06 -1.23 0.95
C ASN A 70 58.91 -0.57 0.17
N PRO A 71 59.17 0.47 -0.65
CA PRO A 71 58.09 1.23 -1.30
C PRO A 71 57.36 0.47 -2.41
N LEU A 72 57.84 -0.72 -2.80
CA LEU A 72 57.28 -1.51 -3.91
C LEU A 72 56.05 -2.36 -3.51
N ASP A 73 56.00 -2.91 -2.29
CA ASP A 73 54.88 -3.76 -1.85
C ASP A 73 53.59 -2.97 -1.60
N SER A 74 53.71 -1.72 -1.15
CA SER A 74 52.58 -0.81 -0.92
C SER A 74 51.82 -0.43 -2.22
N ILE A 75 52.49 -0.52 -3.37
CA ILE A 75 51.93 -0.20 -4.70
C ILE A 75 51.13 -1.38 -5.29
N MET A 76 51.25 -2.59 -4.74
CA MET A 76 50.46 -3.75 -5.18
C MET A 76 49.16 -3.90 -4.39
N SER A 77 49.17 -3.64 -3.07
CA SER A 77 47.96 -3.75 -2.21
C SER A 77 46.91 -2.66 -2.42
N ASN A 78 47.26 -1.54 -3.08
CA ASN A 78 46.32 -0.43 -3.35
C ASN A 78 45.71 -0.44 -4.77
N ARG A 79 45.97 -1.46 -5.60
CA ARG A 79 45.48 -1.50 -7.00
C ARG A 79 44.04 -2.01 -7.21
N PHE A 80 43.35 -2.41 -6.14
CA PHE A 80 41.92 -2.74 -6.19
C PHE A 80 41.15 -2.01 -5.08
N PRO A 81 40.00 -1.36 -5.36
CA PRO A 81 39.21 -0.75 -4.31
C PRO A 81 38.72 -1.84 -3.35
N ARG A 82 38.95 -1.67 -2.04
CA ARG A 82 38.62 -2.69 -1.01
C ARG A 82 37.15 -3.17 -1.05
N TRP A 83 36.26 -2.33 -1.59
CA TRP A 83 34.86 -2.66 -1.90
C TRP A 83 34.68 -3.81 -2.91
N PHE A 84 35.53 -3.91 -3.95
CA PHE A 84 35.50 -5.02 -4.91
C PHE A 84 35.91 -6.34 -4.25
N ILE A 85 36.90 -6.30 -3.35
CA ILE A 85 37.35 -7.48 -2.60
C ILE A 85 36.22 -7.98 -1.69
N LEU A 86 35.56 -7.07 -0.95
CA LEU A 86 34.44 -7.42 -0.07
C LEU A 86 33.28 -8.04 -0.86
N GLY A 87 32.83 -7.41 -1.95
CA GLY A 87 31.75 -7.94 -2.80
C GLY A 87 32.10 -9.28 -3.47
N HIS A 88 33.37 -9.50 -3.84
CA HIS A 88 33.81 -10.80 -4.35
C HIS A 88 33.79 -11.87 -3.24
N LEU A 89 34.28 -11.56 -2.04
CA LEU A 89 34.25 -12.48 -0.89
C LEU A 89 32.83 -12.87 -0.51
N GLU A 90 31.91 -11.90 -0.41
CA GLU A 90 30.48 -12.17 -0.16
C GLU A 90 29.87 -13.07 -1.25
N THR A 91 30.22 -12.86 -2.51
CA THR A 91 29.77 -13.71 -3.63
C THR A 91 30.32 -15.13 -3.51
N ARG A 92 31.60 -15.31 -3.16
CA ARG A 92 32.21 -16.63 -2.93
C ARG A 92 31.63 -17.35 -1.71
N GLN A 93 31.30 -16.64 -0.64
CA GLN A 93 30.60 -17.19 0.52
C GLN A 93 29.21 -17.70 0.11
N CYS A 94 28.48 -16.95 -0.73
CA CYS A 94 27.20 -17.37 -1.28
C CYS A 94 27.33 -18.61 -2.19
N GLU A 95 28.37 -18.70 -3.04
CA GLU A 95 28.62 -19.87 -3.88
C GLU A 95 28.93 -21.12 -3.04
N LEU A 96 29.81 -20.99 -2.04
CA LEU A 96 30.14 -22.06 -1.10
C LEU A 96 28.91 -22.53 -0.32
N ALA A 97 28.11 -21.61 0.22
CA ALA A 97 26.88 -21.93 0.93
C ALA A 97 25.87 -22.69 0.05
N SER A 98 25.73 -22.31 -1.23
CA SER A 98 24.87 -23.02 -2.18
C SER A 98 25.37 -24.44 -2.49
N ALA A 99 26.68 -24.61 -2.65
CA ALA A 99 27.30 -25.92 -2.84
C ALA A 99 27.12 -26.81 -1.59
N MET A 100 27.28 -26.25 -0.39
CA MET A 100 27.03 -26.96 0.87
C MET A 100 25.56 -27.39 1.01
N LEU A 101 24.59 -26.50 0.74
CA LEU A 101 23.17 -26.88 0.74
C LEU A 101 22.83 -27.99 -0.27
N THR A 102 23.50 -27.99 -1.43
CA THR A 102 23.32 -29.02 -2.46
C THR A 102 23.93 -30.36 -2.05
N ALA A 103 25.13 -30.35 -1.48
CA ALA A 103 25.80 -31.52 -0.93
C ALA A 103 25.09 -32.09 0.32
N ALA A 104 24.33 -31.26 1.02
CA ALA A 104 23.54 -31.63 2.21
C ALA A 104 22.24 -32.36 1.92
N LYS A 105 21.83 -32.43 0.64
CA LYS A 105 20.54 -32.98 0.24
C LYS A 105 20.36 -34.41 0.76
N GLY A 106 19.31 -34.63 1.56
CA GLY A 106 19.02 -35.92 2.20
C GLY A 106 19.59 -36.12 3.61
N ASP A 107 20.51 -35.27 4.12
CA ASP A 107 20.91 -35.27 5.53
C ASP A 107 20.30 -34.07 6.27
N PRO A 108 19.22 -34.28 7.06
CA PRO A 108 18.58 -33.20 7.78
C PRO A 108 19.49 -32.58 8.86
N LYS A 109 20.39 -33.34 9.49
CA LYS A 109 21.27 -32.80 10.53
C LYS A 109 22.32 -31.88 9.92
N TRP A 110 22.91 -32.30 8.80
CA TRP A 110 23.90 -31.47 8.11
C TRP A 110 23.24 -30.25 7.44
N LEU A 111 22.03 -30.37 6.87
CA LEU A 111 21.25 -29.23 6.39
C LEU A 111 21.05 -28.13 7.45
N HIS A 112 20.64 -28.48 8.67
CA HIS A 112 20.47 -27.50 9.75
C HIS A 112 21.81 -26.90 10.21
N ALA A 113 22.90 -27.67 10.18
CA ALA A 113 24.24 -27.14 10.48
C ALA A 113 24.72 -26.13 9.41
N VAL A 114 24.48 -26.42 8.13
CA VAL A 114 24.76 -25.50 7.01
C VAL A 114 23.90 -24.23 7.14
N LEU A 115 22.60 -24.36 7.44
CA LEU A 115 21.71 -23.22 7.67
C LEU A 115 22.20 -22.33 8.83
N GLY A 116 22.55 -22.92 9.97
CA GLY A 116 23.10 -22.18 11.11
C GLY A 116 24.38 -21.41 10.75
N SER A 117 25.25 -22.00 9.93
CA SER A 117 26.44 -21.32 9.40
C SER A 117 26.08 -20.15 8.46
N ILE A 118 25.11 -20.34 7.55
CA ILE A 118 24.62 -19.28 6.67
C ILE A 118 24.05 -18.10 7.47
N GLN A 119 23.21 -18.39 8.47
CA GLN A 119 22.58 -17.40 9.34
C GLN A 119 23.58 -16.57 10.16
N GLN A 120 24.74 -17.14 10.51
CA GLN A 120 25.79 -16.46 11.27
C GLN A 120 26.77 -15.65 10.41
N ASN A 121 26.94 -15.99 9.14
CA ASN A 121 27.99 -15.41 8.30
C ASN A 121 27.45 -14.50 7.18
N ILE A 122 26.28 -14.81 6.60
CA ILE A 122 25.75 -14.11 5.43
C ILE A 122 24.69 -13.10 5.87
N HIS A 123 25.04 -11.81 5.83
CA HIS A 123 24.22 -10.71 6.32
C HIS A 123 23.53 -9.90 5.20
N SER A 124 23.82 -10.20 3.93
CA SER A 124 23.21 -9.52 2.78
C SER A 124 21.86 -10.15 2.41
N PRO A 125 20.73 -9.41 2.49
CA PRO A 125 19.42 -9.96 2.13
C PRO A 125 19.34 -10.43 0.67
N ALA A 126 20.11 -9.83 -0.23
CA ALA A 126 20.16 -10.23 -1.64
C ALA A 126 20.84 -11.60 -1.84
N LEU A 127 21.88 -11.90 -1.06
CA LEU A 127 22.59 -13.18 -1.11
C LEU A 127 21.81 -14.28 -0.39
N LEU A 128 21.24 -13.97 0.78
CA LEU A 128 20.30 -14.88 1.46
C LEU A 128 19.09 -15.23 0.58
N PHE A 129 18.54 -14.26 -0.15
CA PHE A 129 17.44 -14.53 -1.09
C PHE A 129 17.88 -15.37 -2.28
N LYS A 130 19.08 -15.14 -2.84
CA LYS A 130 19.65 -15.99 -3.89
C LYS A 130 19.81 -17.44 -3.40
N LEU A 131 20.37 -17.64 -2.20
CA LEU A 131 20.49 -18.95 -1.57
C LEU A 131 19.13 -19.63 -1.37
N ALA A 132 18.13 -18.90 -0.88
CA ALA A 132 16.76 -19.42 -0.74
C ALA A 132 16.18 -19.88 -2.09
N GLN A 133 16.39 -19.10 -3.15
CA GLN A 133 15.96 -19.47 -4.52
C GLN A 133 16.70 -20.70 -5.05
N ASP A 134 18.01 -20.78 -4.88
CA ASP A 134 18.84 -21.87 -5.39
C ASP A 134 18.59 -23.18 -4.62
N ALA A 135 18.38 -23.10 -3.29
CA ALA A 135 17.91 -24.23 -2.48
C ALA A 135 16.51 -24.71 -2.91
N CYS A 136 15.56 -23.80 -3.13
CA CYS A 136 14.20 -24.12 -3.57
C CYS A 136 14.18 -24.83 -4.94
N LYS A 137 14.97 -24.35 -5.92
CA LYS A 137 15.15 -25.04 -7.23
C LYS A 137 15.74 -26.44 -7.06
N THR A 138 16.72 -26.59 -6.17
CA THR A 138 17.39 -27.87 -5.90
C THR A 138 16.46 -28.85 -5.16
N ALA A 139 15.53 -28.32 -4.38
CA ALA A 139 14.47 -29.08 -3.73
C ALA A 139 13.34 -29.51 -4.67
N THR A 140 13.12 -28.81 -5.81
CA THR A 140 12.00 -29.04 -6.75
C THR A 140 12.45 -29.47 -8.16
N PRO A 141 13.15 -30.61 -8.31
CA PRO A 141 13.59 -31.13 -9.61
C PRO A 141 12.40 -31.57 -10.48
N ALA A 142 12.46 -31.32 -11.79
CA ALA A 142 11.38 -31.67 -12.72
C ALA A 142 11.12 -33.19 -12.90
N SER A 143 12.02 -34.05 -12.41
CA SER A 143 12.00 -35.50 -12.61
C SER A 143 11.82 -36.34 -11.33
N ALA A 144 11.69 -35.70 -10.16
CA ALA A 144 11.63 -36.39 -8.87
C ALA A 144 10.72 -35.64 -7.87
N PRO A 145 10.18 -36.30 -6.84
CA PRO A 145 9.37 -35.63 -5.82
C PRO A 145 10.18 -34.56 -5.07
N PRO A 146 9.52 -33.51 -4.55
CA PRO A 146 10.20 -32.42 -3.88
C PRO A 146 10.83 -32.87 -2.55
N ASP A 147 12.05 -32.41 -2.28
CA ASP A 147 12.72 -32.60 -1.00
C ASP A 147 12.15 -31.60 0.01
N THR A 148 11.22 -32.06 0.84
CA THR A 148 10.53 -31.26 1.85
C THR A 148 11.48 -30.68 2.90
N THR A 149 12.62 -31.33 3.17
CA THR A 149 13.60 -30.84 4.15
C THR A 149 14.37 -29.66 3.58
N LEU A 150 14.93 -29.78 2.37
CA LEU A 150 15.64 -28.71 1.70
C LEU A 150 14.70 -27.53 1.32
N LEU A 151 13.43 -27.83 1.00
CA LEU A 151 12.41 -26.81 0.77
C LEU A 151 12.05 -26.06 2.06
N GLY A 152 12.03 -26.73 3.21
CA GLY A 152 11.91 -26.09 4.53
C GLY A 152 13.06 -25.12 4.81
N ILE A 153 14.31 -25.54 4.58
CA ILE A 153 15.50 -24.68 4.70
C ILE A 153 15.40 -23.46 3.76
N ALA A 154 14.92 -23.66 2.52
CA ALA A 154 14.69 -22.57 1.56
C ALA A 154 13.63 -21.56 2.05
N LEU A 155 12.54 -22.04 2.66
CA LEU A 155 11.53 -21.18 3.29
C LEU A 155 12.12 -20.40 4.48
N GLU A 156 12.90 -21.04 5.35
CA GLU A 156 13.51 -20.37 6.52
C GLU A 156 14.46 -19.24 6.12
N LEU A 157 15.30 -19.45 5.11
CA LEU A 157 16.13 -18.39 4.51
C LEU A 157 15.25 -17.26 3.94
N GLY A 158 14.16 -17.60 3.24
CA GLY A 158 13.18 -16.61 2.76
C GLY A 158 12.52 -15.80 3.87
N LEU A 159 12.15 -16.45 4.98
CA LEU A 159 11.56 -15.79 6.16
C LEU A 159 12.56 -14.87 6.86
N GLN A 160 13.84 -15.23 6.91
CA GLN A 160 14.90 -14.34 7.39
C GLN A 160 15.00 -13.08 6.52
N VAL A 161 15.01 -13.22 5.18
CA VAL A 161 15.01 -12.08 4.24
C VAL A 161 13.78 -11.18 4.46
N MET A 162 12.60 -11.74 4.71
CA MET A 162 11.40 -10.95 4.97
C MET A 162 11.53 -10.07 6.22
N ARG A 163 12.04 -10.64 7.32
CA ARG A 163 12.29 -9.92 8.58
C ARG A 163 13.34 -8.80 8.38
N MET A 164 14.44 -9.11 7.71
CA MET A 164 15.52 -8.15 7.46
C MET A 164 15.10 -6.98 6.56
N THR A 165 14.14 -7.20 5.65
CA THR A 165 13.70 -6.18 4.68
C THR A 165 12.38 -5.50 5.05
N LEU A 166 11.76 -5.83 6.19
CA LEU A 166 10.43 -5.31 6.58
C LEU A 166 10.38 -3.78 6.64
N ASN A 167 11.45 -3.15 7.13
CA ASN A 167 11.58 -1.71 7.25
C ASN A 167 12.40 -1.08 6.09
N THR A 168 12.78 -1.86 5.08
CA THR A 168 13.69 -1.44 4.01
C THR A 168 13.00 -1.53 2.65
N MET A 169 12.55 -0.38 2.15
CA MET A 169 11.86 -0.28 0.87
C MET A 169 12.79 -0.58 -0.31
N THR A 170 12.72 -1.82 -0.81
CA THR A 170 13.37 -2.25 -2.04
C THR A 170 12.32 -2.61 -3.08
N TRP A 171 12.55 -2.22 -4.34
CA TRP A 171 11.63 -2.53 -5.45
C TRP A 171 11.41 -4.05 -5.63
N ARG A 172 12.41 -4.87 -5.27
CA ARG A 172 12.35 -6.33 -5.27
C ARG A 172 11.47 -6.94 -4.18
N ARG A 173 11.14 -6.21 -3.11
CA ARG A 173 10.45 -6.80 -1.95
C ARG A 173 9.11 -7.45 -2.33
N ARG A 174 8.33 -6.84 -3.22
CA ARG A 174 7.07 -7.42 -3.74
C ARG A 174 7.29 -8.75 -4.49
N GLU A 175 8.41 -8.91 -5.17
CA GLU A 175 8.78 -10.17 -5.85
C GLU A 175 9.20 -11.23 -4.83
N MET A 176 9.98 -10.84 -3.83
CA MET A 176 10.40 -11.72 -2.74
C MET A 176 9.19 -12.25 -1.93
N VAL A 177 8.19 -11.40 -1.64
CA VAL A 177 6.94 -11.82 -0.99
C VAL A 177 6.17 -12.82 -1.86
N ARG A 178 6.00 -12.56 -3.16
CA ARG A 178 5.33 -13.51 -4.08
C ARG A 178 6.07 -14.85 -4.17
N TRP A 179 7.40 -14.82 -4.26
CA TRP A 179 8.23 -16.01 -4.26
C TRP A 179 8.06 -16.82 -2.98
N LEU A 180 8.06 -16.16 -1.81
CA LEU A 180 7.89 -16.83 -0.52
C LEU A 180 6.52 -17.51 -0.41
N VAL A 181 5.45 -16.86 -0.87
CA VAL A 181 4.10 -17.47 -0.91
C VAL A 181 4.09 -18.69 -1.82
N SER A 182 4.78 -18.66 -2.96
CA SER A 182 4.92 -19.86 -3.80
C SER A 182 5.73 -20.95 -3.10
N CYS A 183 6.86 -20.61 -2.46
CA CYS A 183 7.67 -21.58 -1.71
C CYS A 183 6.88 -22.24 -0.57
N ALA A 184 6.09 -21.47 0.19
CA ALA A 184 5.19 -21.99 1.21
C ALA A 184 4.06 -22.87 0.60
N THR A 185 3.58 -22.54 -0.60
CA THR A 185 2.60 -23.36 -1.33
C THR A 185 3.18 -24.72 -1.72
N GLU A 186 4.43 -24.79 -2.19
CA GLU A 186 5.07 -26.07 -2.54
C GLU A 186 5.36 -26.95 -1.29
N ILE A 187 5.43 -26.36 -0.09
CA ILE A 187 5.57 -27.11 1.19
C ILE A 187 4.21 -27.65 1.67
N GLY A 188 3.14 -26.87 1.53
CA GLY A 188 1.78 -27.30 1.87
C GLY A 188 0.95 -26.24 2.61
N PRO A 189 -0.33 -26.55 2.91
CA PRO A 189 -1.27 -25.57 3.46
C PRO A 189 -0.84 -25.02 4.83
N GLN A 190 -0.21 -25.84 5.67
CA GLN A 190 0.23 -25.44 7.01
C GLN A 190 1.37 -24.39 6.96
N ALA A 191 2.31 -24.51 6.01
CA ALA A 191 3.34 -23.48 5.81
C ALA A 191 2.72 -22.15 5.35
N LEU A 192 1.74 -22.21 4.45
CA LEU A 192 1.00 -21.05 3.97
C LEU A 192 0.18 -20.38 5.09
N MET A 193 -0.51 -21.15 5.93
CA MET A 193 -1.22 -20.65 7.12
C MET A 193 -0.25 -20.06 8.15
N ASN A 194 0.90 -20.68 8.38
CA ASN A 194 1.91 -20.16 9.31
C ASN A 194 2.46 -18.79 8.89
N ILE A 195 2.74 -18.56 7.60
CA ILE A 195 3.17 -17.22 7.15
C ILE A 195 2.03 -16.20 7.21
N MET A 196 0.77 -16.62 7.03
CA MET A 196 -0.39 -15.74 7.23
C MET A 196 -0.59 -15.38 8.70
N GLN A 197 -0.50 -16.33 9.63
CA GLN A 197 -0.67 -16.06 11.07
C GLN A 197 0.44 -15.16 11.62
N ASN A 198 1.68 -15.33 11.14
CA ASN A 198 2.85 -14.56 11.58
C ASN A 198 3.11 -13.27 10.76
N TRP A 199 2.12 -12.82 9.97
CA TRP A 199 2.28 -11.73 8.99
C TRP A 199 2.91 -10.46 9.56
N TYR A 200 2.57 -10.11 10.81
CA TYR A 200 3.02 -8.90 11.50
C TYR A 200 4.55 -8.79 11.64
N SER A 201 5.27 -9.92 11.55
CA SER A 201 6.74 -10.00 11.65
C SER A 201 7.44 -10.14 10.29
N LEU A 202 6.68 -10.29 9.20
CA LEU A 202 7.18 -10.67 7.87
C LEU A 202 6.81 -9.63 6.80
N PHE A 203 5.61 -9.05 6.90
CA PHE A 203 4.97 -8.27 5.84
C PHE A 203 4.41 -6.95 6.37
N THR A 204 4.39 -5.94 5.51
CA THR A 204 3.52 -4.77 5.72
C THR A 204 2.04 -5.20 5.61
N PRO A 205 1.08 -4.46 6.21
CA PRO A 205 -0.35 -4.77 6.07
C PRO A 205 -0.79 -4.90 4.60
N VAL A 206 -0.27 -4.02 3.74
CA VAL A 206 -0.57 -4.01 2.30
C VAL A 206 -0.04 -5.26 1.61
N GLU A 207 1.20 -5.69 1.88
CA GLU A 207 1.75 -6.92 1.32
C GLU A 207 0.98 -8.16 1.79
N ALA A 208 0.64 -8.22 3.07
CA ALA A 208 -0.15 -9.30 3.65
C ALA A 208 -1.53 -9.39 2.97
N ALA A 209 -2.29 -8.30 2.95
CA ALA A 209 -3.65 -8.28 2.41
C ALA A 209 -3.71 -8.42 0.87
N THR A 210 -2.80 -7.79 0.12
CA THR A 210 -2.86 -7.73 -1.36
C THR A 210 -2.03 -8.79 -2.08
N ILE A 211 -0.99 -9.34 -1.44
CA ILE A 211 -0.13 -10.35 -2.06
C ILE A 211 -0.32 -11.70 -1.36
N VAL A 212 -0.11 -11.79 -0.05
CA VAL A 212 -0.09 -13.07 0.67
C VAL A 212 -1.47 -13.72 0.70
N ALA A 213 -2.47 -13.01 1.22
CA ALA A 213 -3.84 -13.51 1.31
C ALA A 213 -4.44 -13.81 -0.07
N VAL A 214 -4.28 -12.90 -1.05
CA VAL A 214 -4.79 -13.08 -2.42
C VAL A 214 -4.12 -14.27 -3.10
N THR A 215 -2.79 -14.32 -3.15
CA THR A 215 -2.05 -15.38 -3.86
C THR A 215 -2.29 -16.74 -3.22
N GLY A 216 -2.32 -16.79 -1.88
CA GLY A 216 -2.62 -18.00 -1.10
C GLY A 216 -4.03 -18.57 -1.29
N THR A 217 -4.99 -17.73 -1.70
CA THR A 217 -6.40 -18.14 -1.89
C THR A 217 -6.84 -18.24 -3.36
N THR A 218 -5.92 -18.01 -4.32
CA THR A 218 -6.22 -18.20 -5.75
C THR A 218 -6.59 -19.64 -6.08
N HIS A 219 -7.46 -19.83 -7.09
CA HIS A 219 -7.82 -21.16 -7.59
C HIS A 219 -6.58 -22.01 -7.95
N ALA A 220 -5.57 -21.42 -8.59
CA ALA A 220 -4.33 -22.12 -8.95
C ALA A 220 -3.57 -22.65 -7.72
N THR A 221 -3.52 -21.88 -6.62
CA THR A 221 -2.92 -22.33 -5.35
C THR A 221 -3.76 -23.43 -4.69
N LEU A 222 -5.09 -23.28 -4.64
CA LEU A 222 -5.98 -24.30 -4.07
C LEU A 222 -5.93 -25.62 -4.85
N SER A 223 -5.81 -25.57 -6.18
CA SER A 223 -5.65 -26.75 -7.04
C SER A 223 -4.28 -27.43 -6.86
N ARG A 224 -3.18 -26.67 -6.75
CA ARG A 224 -1.84 -27.24 -6.48
C ARG A 224 -1.78 -27.97 -5.14
N LEU A 225 -2.41 -27.39 -4.11
CA LEU A 225 -2.45 -27.96 -2.76
C LEU A 225 -3.43 -29.15 -2.61
N GLN A 226 -4.25 -29.46 -3.62
CA GLN A 226 -5.23 -30.56 -3.65
C GLN A 226 -6.16 -30.63 -2.41
N LEU A 227 -6.52 -29.47 -1.86
CA LEU A 227 -7.21 -29.37 -0.58
C LEU A 227 -8.68 -29.83 -0.64
N ASP A 228 -9.10 -30.53 0.41
CA ASP A 228 -10.51 -30.86 0.63
C ASP A 228 -11.37 -29.60 0.91
N ALA A 229 -12.67 -29.77 1.12
CA ALA A 229 -13.56 -28.62 1.34
C ALA A 229 -13.33 -27.93 2.70
N ALA A 230 -12.89 -28.66 3.73
CA ALA A 230 -12.68 -28.13 5.07
C ALA A 230 -11.39 -27.32 5.14
N GLN A 231 -10.27 -27.89 4.69
CA GLN A 231 -8.96 -27.24 4.59
C GLN A 231 -9.00 -25.97 3.72
N ARG A 232 -9.82 -25.97 2.66
CA ARG A 232 -10.05 -24.76 1.85
C ARG A 232 -10.72 -23.66 2.68
N GLU A 233 -11.75 -23.96 3.45
CA GLU A 233 -12.42 -22.96 4.27
C GLU A 233 -11.56 -22.51 5.47
N GLU A 234 -10.74 -23.39 6.06
CA GLU A 234 -9.72 -23.01 7.06
C GLU A 234 -8.70 -22.00 6.50
N LEU A 235 -8.17 -22.26 5.30
CA LEU A 235 -7.24 -21.36 4.63
C LEU A 235 -7.92 -20.01 4.28
N TRP A 236 -9.16 -20.04 3.81
CA TRP A 236 -9.95 -18.82 3.60
C TRP A 236 -10.25 -18.07 4.91
N ALA A 237 -10.54 -18.76 6.01
CA ALA A 237 -10.76 -18.16 7.33
C ALA A 237 -9.48 -17.51 7.88
N CYS A 238 -8.31 -18.13 7.66
CA CYS A 238 -7.01 -17.56 7.97
C CYS A 238 -6.75 -16.28 7.15
N ALA A 239 -6.97 -16.33 5.83
CA ALA A 239 -6.80 -15.19 4.94
C ALA A 239 -7.75 -14.01 5.27
N ARG A 240 -9.02 -14.29 5.62
CA ARG A 240 -9.98 -13.27 6.07
C ARG A 240 -9.57 -12.64 7.40
N THR A 241 -9.16 -13.44 8.38
CA THR A 241 -8.66 -12.95 9.68
C THR A 241 -7.44 -12.03 9.50
N LEU A 242 -6.46 -12.45 8.70
CA LEU A 242 -5.31 -11.62 8.32
C LEU A 242 -5.75 -10.31 7.67
N ALA A 243 -6.67 -10.36 6.70
CA ALA A 243 -7.10 -9.17 5.97
C ALA A 243 -7.85 -8.17 6.86
N LEU A 244 -8.68 -8.65 7.81
CA LEU A 244 -9.32 -7.83 8.84
C LEU A 244 -8.28 -7.16 9.74
N GLN A 245 -7.29 -7.90 10.23
CA GLN A 245 -6.20 -7.34 11.05
C GLN A 245 -5.36 -6.29 10.29
N CYS A 246 -5.14 -6.51 8.99
CA CYS A 246 -4.47 -5.54 8.12
C CYS A 246 -5.31 -4.27 7.94
N ALA A 247 -6.63 -4.41 7.72
CA ALA A 247 -7.55 -3.28 7.61
C ALA A 247 -7.68 -2.48 8.93
N MET A 248 -7.59 -3.13 10.09
CA MET A 248 -7.54 -2.42 11.38
C MET A 248 -6.24 -1.61 11.56
N LYS A 249 -5.11 -2.09 11.03
CA LYS A 249 -3.79 -1.45 11.18
C LYS A 249 -3.51 -0.37 10.13
N ASP A 250 -4.03 -0.55 8.91
CA ASP A 250 -3.94 0.40 7.80
C ASP A 250 -5.25 0.41 6.99
N PRO A 251 -6.28 1.15 7.46
CA PRO A 251 -7.57 1.22 6.76
C PRO A 251 -7.46 1.85 5.37
N GLN A 252 -6.53 2.79 5.17
CA GLN A 252 -6.37 3.54 3.92
C GLN A 252 -6.04 2.63 2.74
N ASN A 253 -5.15 1.67 2.95
CA ASN A 253 -4.67 0.77 1.89
C ASN A 253 -5.29 -0.64 1.94
N CYS A 254 -5.77 -1.10 3.11
CA CYS A 254 -6.22 -2.49 3.29
C CYS A 254 -7.75 -2.69 3.32
N ALA A 255 -8.56 -1.62 3.40
CA ALA A 255 -10.03 -1.71 3.42
C ALA A 255 -10.63 -2.45 2.21
N LEU A 256 -10.31 -2.03 0.98
CA LEU A 256 -10.80 -2.68 -0.24
C LEU A 256 -10.35 -4.15 -0.34
N PRO A 257 -9.05 -4.49 -0.16
CA PRO A 257 -8.59 -5.88 -0.10
C PRO A 257 -9.37 -6.75 0.90
N ALA A 258 -9.59 -6.27 2.13
CA ALA A 258 -10.35 -7.00 3.14
C ALA A 258 -11.80 -7.22 2.72
N LEU A 259 -12.47 -6.21 2.18
CA LEU A 259 -13.84 -6.33 1.65
C LEU A 259 -13.95 -7.30 0.47
N THR A 260 -12.94 -7.41 -0.40
CA THR A 260 -12.91 -8.42 -1.47
C THR A 260 -12.66 -9.83 -0.96
N LEU A 261 -11.73 -10.03 -0.02
CA LEU A 261 -11.43 -11.35 0.55
C LEU A 261 -12.58 -11.89 1.41
N CYS A 262 -13.31 -11.00 2.07
CA CYS A 262 -14.44 -11.36 2.92
C CYS A 262 -15.78 -11.52 2.17
N GLU A 263 -15.86 -11.19 0.88
CA GLU A 263 -17.13 -11.12 0.11
C GLU A 263 -18.06 -12.33 0.27
N LYS A 264 -17.49 -13.55 0.30
CA LYS A 264 -18.26 -14.81 0.40
C LYS A 264 -18.73 -15.15 1.82
N ASN A 265 -18.24 -14.46 2.86
CA ASN A 265 -18.57 -14.73 4.26
C ASN A 265 -19.23 -13.49 4.88
N ARG A 266 -20.54 -13.58 5.15
CA ARG A 266 -21.36 -12.46 5.63
C ARG A 266 -20.82 -11.83 6.92
N ALA A 267 -20.35 -12.63 7.89
CA ALA A 267 -19.85 -12.13 9.16
C ALA A 267 -18.51 -11.39 9.00
N ALA A 268 -17.58 -11.97 8.23
CA ALA A 268 -16.30 -11.34 7.94
C ALA A 268 -16.46 -10.08 7.07
N PHE A 269 -17.42 -10.05 6.14
CA PHE A 269 -17.73 -8.88 5.32
C PHE A 269 -18.34 -7.75 6.16
N GLU A 270 -19.21 -8.08 7.13
CA GLU A 270 -19.74 -7.10 8.07
C GLU A 270 -18.61 -6.50 8.93
N ALA A 271 -17.73 -7.33 9.49
CA ALA A 271 -16.57 -6.86 10.25
C ALA A 271 -15.67 -5.93 9.41
N ALA A 272 -15.36 -6.31 8.16
CA ALA A 272 -14.59 -5.47 7.24
C ALA A 272 -15.28 -4.13 6.96
N TYR A 273 -16.61 -4.13 6.81
CA TYR A 273 -17.40 -2.92 6.59
C TYR A 273 -17.44 -2.00 7.83
N GLN A 274 -17.54 -2.56 9.04
CA GLN A 274 -17.48 -1.77 10.28
C GLN A 274 -16.09 -1.12 10.46
N ILE A 275 -14.99 -1.84 10.18
CA ILE A 275 -13.63 -1.27 10.21
C ILE A 275 -13.52 -0.02 9.32
N VAL A 276 -14.18 0.00 8.14
CA VAL A 276 -14.20 1.20 7.27
C VAL A 276 -15.00 2.34 7.88
N LEU A 277 -16.13 2.04 8.54
CA LEU A 277 -16.94 3.05 9.23
C LEU A 277 -16.20 3.67 10.44
N ASP A 278 -15.54 2.84 11.24
CA ASP A 278 -14.72 3.27 12.37
C ASP A 278 -13.52 4.09 11.90
N ALA A 279 -12.87 3.67 10.82
CA ALA A 279 -11.80 4.44 10.19
C ALA A 279 -12.30 5.79 9.62
N ALA A 280 -13.52 5.84 9.07
CA ALA A 280 -14.14 7.09 8.61
C ALA A 280 -14.34 8.09 9.76
N ALA A 281 -14.72 7.61 10.95
CA ALA A 281 -14.76 8.42 12.16
C ALA A 281 -13.35 8.82 12.63
N GLY A 282 -12.37 7.92 12.49
CA GLY A 282 -10.95 8.14 12.82
C GLY A 282 -10.13 8.98 11.82
N GLY A 283 -10.77 9.63 10.82
CA GLY A 283 -10.09 10.52 9.88
C GLY A 283 -9.66 9.90 8.54
N LEU A 284 -10.17 8.72 8.17
CA LEU A 284 -10.04 8.18 6.80
C LEU A 284 -10.75 9.13 5.82
N GLY A 285 -9.97 9.85 5.01
CA GLY A 285 -10.45 10.93 4.16
C GLY A 285 -11.32 10.49 2.98
N HIS A 286 -12.13 11.43 2.47
CA HIS A 286 -13.08 11.25 1.37
C HIS A 286 -12.51 10.53 0.13
N ALA A 287 -11.23 10.77 -0.21
CA ALA A 287 -10.55 10.16 -1.34
C ALA A 287 -10.44 8.61 -1.26
N HIS A 288 -10.44 8.04 -0.05
CA HIS A 288 -10.47 6.59 0.16
C HIS A 288 -11.90 6.07 0.33
N LEU A 289 -12.80 6.87 0.93
CA LEU A 289 -14.18 6.48 1.18
C LEU A 289 -15.01 6.34 -0.10
N PHE A 290 -14.85 7.22 -1.10
CA PHE A 290 -15.61 7.14 -2.36
C PHE A 290 -15.31 5.85 -3.17
N PRO A 291 -14.06 5.39 -3.34
CA PRO A 291 -13.76 4.08 -3.90
C PRO A 291 -14.45 2.91 -3.18
N VAL A 292 -14.47 2.91 -1.84
CA VAL A 292 -15.16 1.85 -1.06
C VAL A 292 -16.68 1.95 -1.21
N ALA A 293 -17.22 3.18 -1.28
CA ALA A 293 -18.65 3.40 -1.52
C ALA A 293 -19.08 2.89 -2.90
N ARG A 294 -18.30 3.15 -3.97
CA ARG A 294 -18.56 2.58 -5.30
C ARG A 294 -18.44 1.06 -5.32
N TYR A 295 -17.46 0.48 -4.61
CA TYR A 295 -17.37 -0.96 -4.47
C TYR A 295 -18.64 -1.56 -3.85
N MET A 296 -19.21 -0.94 -2.81
CA MET A 296 -20.48 -1.38 -2.20
C MET A 296 -21.66 -1.33 -3.19
N GLU A 297 -21.75 -0.28 -4.01
CA GLU A 297 -22.81 -0.16 -5.02
C GLU A 297 -22.68 -1.26 -6.09
N GLN A 298 -21.47 -1.50 -6.59
CA GLN A 298 -21.17 -2.55 -7.58
C GLN A 298 -21.51 -3.96 -7.07
N ARG A 299 -21.52 -4.19 -5.75
CA ARG A 299 -21.96 -5.45 -5.13
C ARG A 299 -23.45 -5.47 -4.76
N GLY A 300 -24.24 -4.50 -5.21
CA GLY A 300 -25.68 -4.43 -4.97
C GLY A 300 -26.06 -4.01 -3.54
N LEU A 301 -25.20 -3.26 -2.84
CA LEU A 301 -25.42 -2.79 -1.47
C LEU A 301 -25.58 -1.25 -1.41
N PRO A 302 -26.56 -0.64 -2.11
CA PRO A 302 -26.62 0.80 -2.32
C PRO A 302 -26.82 1.61 -1.03
N LEU A 303 -27.52 1.06 -0.01
CA LEU A 303 -27.65 1.71 1.30
C LEU A 303 -26.31 1.80 2.06
N ARG A 304 -25.41 0.82 1.86
CA ARG A 304 -24.05 0.85 2.44
C ARG A 304 -23.14 1.82 1.69
N ALA A 305 -23.23 1.79 0.35
CA ALA A 305 -22.59 2.77 -0.51
C ALA A 305 -22.98 4.20 -0.11
N TYR A 306 -24.28 4.47 0.08
CA TYR A 306 -24.79 5.77 0.50
C TYR A 306 -24.28 6.20 1.88
N LYS A 307 -24.24 5.30 2.88
CA LYS A 307 -23.68 5.62 4.20
C LYS A 307 -22.22 6.06 4.11
N LEU A 308 -21.39 5.35 3.33
CA LEU A 308 -20.00 5.73 3.10
C LEU A 308 -19.85 7.03 2.29
N ALA A 309 -20.67 7.23 1.26
CA ALA A 309 -20.66 8.45 0.45
C ALA A 309 -21.08 9.69 1.26
N ALA A 310 -22.07 9.56 2.15
CA ALA A 310 -22.47 10.62 3.07
C ALA A 310 -21.35 10.98 4.06
N LEU A 311 -20.62 9.99 4.58
CA LEU A 311 -19.43 10.23 5.42
C LEU A 311 -18.29 10.90 4.63
N ALA A 312 -18.06 10.50 3.39
CA ALA A 312 -17.07 11.12 2.50
C ALA A 312 -17.42 12.60 2.23
N LEU A 313 -18.67 12.89 1.88
CA LEU A 313 -19.17 14.26 1.70
C LEU A 313 -19.08 15.08 2.99
N ALA A 314 -19.31 14.47 4.16
CA ALA A 314 -19.24 15.16 5.44
C ALA A 314 -17.83 15.69 5.78
N GLN A 315 -16.78 15.09 5.18
CA GLN A 315 -15.37 15.46 5.29
C GLN A 315 -14.86 16.30 4.10
N LEU A 316 -15.60 16.37 3.00
CA LEU A 316 -15.21 17.07 1.78
C LEU A 316 -15.41 18.58 1.93
N SER A 317 -14.51 19.37 1.34
CA SER A 317 -14.69 20.82 1.17
C SER A 317 -14.19 21.23 -0.22
N ILE A 318 -15.10 21.68 -1.08
CA ILE A 318 -14.83 22.25 -2.40
C ILE A 318 -15.04 23.76 -2.31
N ALA A 319 -13.98 24.53 -2.56
CA ALA A 319 -14.01 25.98 -2.51
C ALA A 319 -14.67 26.60 -3.75
N PHE A 320 -15.07 27.88 -3.65
CA PHE A 320 -15.78 28.64 -4.69
C PHE A 320 -15.02 28.83 -6.03
N ASN A 321 -13.73 28.45 -6.07
CA ASN A 321 -12.84 28.57 -7.22
C ASN A 321 -12.31 27.21 -7.74
N GLN A 322 -12.83 26.09 -7.23
CA GLN A 322 -12.35 24.74 -7.55
C GLN A 322 -13.31 23.99 -8.49
N ASP A 323 -13.65 24.62 -9.61
CA ASP A 323 -14.61 24.11 -10.60
C ASP A 323 -14.13 22.76 -11.24
N SER A 324 -12.84 22.42 -11.11
CA SER A 324 -12.20 21.18 -11.59
C SER A 324 -11.71 20.23 -10.48
N HIS A 325 -12.33 20.25 -9.29
CA HIS A 325 -11.92 19.40 -8.16
C HIS A 325 -12.00 17.88 -8.49
N PRO A 326 -11.01 17.04 -8.13
CA PRO A 326 -11.01 15.62 -8.51
C PRO A 326 -12.25 14.83 -8.03
N ALA A 327 -12.84 15.22 -6.89
CA ALA A 327 -14.05 14.60 -6.36
C ALA A 327 -15.37 15.02 -7.05
N VAL A 328 -15.37 15.90 -8.09
CA VAL A 328 -16.59 16.32 -8.83
C VAL A 328 -17.44 15.10 -9.21
N ASN A 329 -16.81 14.10 -9.85
CA ASN A 329 -17.49 12.90 -10.32
C ASN A 329 -18.02 12.02 -9.19
N ASP A 330 -17.38 12.06 -8.02
CA ASP A 330 -17.78 11.29 -6.84
C ASP A 330 -18.98 11.95 -6.13
N VAL A 331 -19.01 13.28 -6.06
CA VAL A 331 -20.17 14.05 -5.63
C VAL A 331 -21.37 13.79 -6.54
N LEU A 332 -21.21 13.96 -7.86
CA LEU A 332 -22.30 13.76 -8.83
C LEU A 332 -22.85 12.32 -8.78
N TRP A 333 -21.95 11.34 -8.63
CA TRP A 333 -22.33 9.95 -8.41
C TRP A 333 -23.12 9.76 -7.11
N ALA A 334 -22.64 10.29 -5.98
CA ALA A 334 -23.35 10.20 -4.70
C ALA A 334 -24.74 10.85 -4.77
N CYS A 335 -24.87 11.98 -5.48
CA CYS A 335 -26.14 12.65 -5.73
C CYS A 335 -27.12 11.79 -6.56
N SER A 336 -26.61 11.06 -7.55
CA SER A 336 -27.39 10.10 -8.35
C SER A 336 -27.83 8.89 -7.52
N LEU A 337 -26.95 8.38 -6.65
CA LEU A 337 -27.25 7.27 -5.74
C LEU A 337 -28.35 7.64 -4.72
N SER A 338 -28.28 8.83 -4.11
CA SER A 338 -29.35 9.29 -3.21
C SER A 338 -30.69 9.45 -3.91
N HIS A 339 -30.70 9.96 -5.15
CA HIS A 339 -31.92 10.08 -5.94
C HIS A 339 -32.53 8.71 -6.28
N SER A 340 -31.70 7.68 -6.54
CA SER A 340 -32.16 6.32 -6.84
C SER A 340 -32.69 5.56 -5.62
N LEU A 341 -32.17 5.88 -4.42
CA LEU A 341 -32.62 5.30 -3.15
C LEU A 341 -33.99 5.84 -2.71
N GLY A 342 -34.18 7.16 -2.76
CA GLY A 342 -35.47 7.78 -2.43
C GLY A 342 -35.40 9.20 -1.91
N ARG A 343 -36.58 9.77 -1.63
CA ARG A 343 -36.72 11.16 -1.15
C ARG A 343 -36.15 11.39 0.25
N HIS A 344 -36.08 10.35 1.08
CA HIS A 344 -35.54 10.44 2.44
C HIS A 344 -34.02 10.63 2.42
N GLU A 345 -33.32 9.79 1.64
CA GLU A 345 -31.88 9.83 1.41
C GLU A 345 -31.48 11.11 0.67
N LEU A 346 -32.28 11.53 -0.32
CA LEU A 346 -32.13 12.83 -0.98
C LEU A 346 -32.28 14.01 0.00
N SER A 347 -33.21 13.94 0.95
CA SER A 347 -33.38 14.99 1.96
C SER A 347 -32.26 15.03 2.98
N ALA A 348 -31.63 13.89 3.27
CA ALA A 348 -30.53 13.78 4.22
C ALA A 348 -29.17 14.21 3.62
N ILE A 349 -28.96 14.03 2.30
CA ILE A 349 -27.71 14.43 1.64
C ILE A 349 -27.65 15.93 1.29
N VAL A 350 -28.79 16.60 1.08
CA VAL A 350 -28.85 18.03 0.71
C VAL A 350 -28.07 18.94 1.69
N PRO A 351 -28.25 18.86 3.02
CA PRO A 351 -27.48 19.67 3.96
C PRO A 351 -25.97 19.38 3.95
N LEU A 352 -25.57 18.14 3.62
CA LEU A 352 -24.16 17.77 3.50
C LEU A 352 -23.52 18.38 2.25
N ILE A 353 -24.25 18.40 1.13
CA ILE A 353 -23.81 19.04 -0.13
C ILE A 353 -23.65 20.56 0.08
N ILE A 354 -24.64 21.22 0.68
CA ILE A 354 -24.59 22.66 0.97
C ILE A 354 -23.41 23.02 1.88
N ARG A 355 -23.07 22.16 2.86
CA ARG A 355 -21.92 22.36 3.77
C ARG A 355 -20.57 22.07 3.12
N SER A 356 -20.51 21.14 2.16
CA SER A 356 -19.25 20.68 1.56
C SER A 356 -18.88 21.41 0.27
N ILE A 357 -19.83 22.07 -0.41
CA ILE A 357 -19.62 22.61 -1.75
C ILE A 357 -20.00 24.09 -1.81
N HIS A 358 -19.00 24.92 -2.09
CA HIS A 358 -19.15 26.37 -2.22
C HIS A 358 -19.01 26.85 -3.68
N CYS A 359 -18.75 25.92 -4.61
CA CYS A 359 -18.69 26.15 -6.06
C CYS A 359 -20.12 26.29 -6.62
N ALA A 360 -20.50 27.52 -6.99
CA ALA A 360 -21.86 27.81 -7.46
C ALA A 360 -22.27 27.04 -8.74
N PRO A 361 -21.42 26.91 -9.79
CA PRO A 361 -21.73 26.08 -10.95
C PRO A 361 -22.03 24.63 -10.57
N MET A 362 -21.25 24.03 -9.66
CA MET A 362 -21.46 22.65 -9.20
C MET A 362 -22.79 22.48 -8.46
N LEU A 363 -23.15 23.39 -7.55
CA LEU A 363 -24.44 23.36 -6.87
C LEU A 363 -25.61 23.45 -7.87
N SER A 364 -25.48 24.31 -8.88
CA SER A 364 -26.52 24.46 -9.92
C SER A 364 -26.62 23.25 -10.87
N ASP A 365 -25.52 22.56 -11.18
CA ASP A 365 -25.53 21.33 -11.98
C ASP A 365 -26.18 20.17 -11.21
N ILE A 366 -25.84 20.00 -9.92
CA ILE A 366 -26.51 19.03 -9.03
C ILE A 366 -28.02 19.31 -8.98
N LEU A 367 -28.41 20.57 -8.74
CA LEU A 367 -29.82 20.97 -8.71
C LEU A 367 -30.53 20.67 -10.03
N ARG A 368 -29.92 21.02 -11.17
CA ARG A 368 -30.48 20.80 -12.51
C ARG A 368 -30.66 19.32 -12.84
N ARG A 369 -29.72 18.46 -12.42
CA ARG A 369 -29.82 16.99 -12.56
C ARG A 369 -30.91 16.35 -11.70
N TRP A 370 -31.36 17.04 -10.65
CA TRP A 370 -32.43 16.56 -9.77
C TRP A 370 -33.82 17.13 -10.12
N THR A 371 -33.89 18.28 -10.78
CA THR A 371 -35.14 18.89 -11.27
C THR A 371 -35.54 18.36 -12.64
N LEU A 372 -34.57 18.10 -13.53
CA LEU A 372 -34.78 17.34 -14.76
C LEU A 372 -34.84 15.85 -14.41
N ALA A 373 -36.01 15.21 -14.56
CA ALA A 373 -36.12 13.76 -14.42
C ALA A 373 -35.14 13.07 -15.40
N ALA A 374 -34.28 12.19 -14.86
CA ALA A 374 -33.05 11.78 -15.51
C ALA A 374 -33.24 11.20 -16.94
N PRO A 375 -32.62 11.79 -17.97
CA PRO A 375 -32.56 11.17 -19.28
C PRO A 375 -31.53 10.04 -19.29
N GLY A 376 -31.97 8.79 -19.55
CA GLY A 376 -31.08 7.73 -20.05
C GLY A 376 -30.71 6.56 -19.13
N LEU A 377 -31.56 6.12 -18.19
CA LEU A 377 -31.43 4.80 -17.57
C LEU A 377 -32.27 3.75 -18.33
N GLY A 378 -31.61 2.65 -18.72
CA GLY A 378 -32.12 1.66 -19.67
C GLY A 378 -33.30 0.79 -19.20
N PRO A 379 -33.69 -0.24 -19.99
CA PRO A 379 -35.04 -0.84 -19.99
C PRO A 379 -35.47 -1.59 -18.72
N LEU A 380 -34.64 -1.66 -17.68
CA LEU A 380 -34.99 -2.21 -16.36
C LEU A 380 -35.36 -1.13 -15.32
N GLY A 381 -35.05 0.15 -15.56
CA GLY A 381 -35.35 1.26 -14.63
C GLY A 381 -36.76 1.86 -14.75
N ALA A 382 -37.51 1.54 -15.82
CA ALA A 382 -38.70 2.27 -16.25
C ALA A 382 -39.92 2.21 -15.28
N ARG A 383 -39.91 1.37 -14.24
CA ARG A 383 -41.07 1.17 -13.33
C ARG A 383 -41.07 2.02 -12.06
N ARG A 384 -40.07 2.87 -11.82
CA ARG A 384 -40.03 3.79 -10.65
C ARG A 384 -39.47 5.18 -10.96
N ALA A 385 -39.75 5.71 -12.15
CA ALA A 385 -39.50 7.13 -12.42
C ALA A 385 -40.38 7.99 -11.50
N ALA A 386 -39.80 8.52 -10.42
CA ALA A 386 -40.47 9.48 -9.56
C ALA A 386 -40.81 10.73 -10.39
N LYS A 387 -41.98 11.34 -10.15
CA LYS A 387 -42.33 12.61 -10.79
C LYS A 387 -41.22 13.65 -10.53
N PRO A 388 -40.88 14.50 -11.52
CA PRO A 388 -39.89 15.56 -11.33
C PRO A 388 -40.19 16.35 -10.06
N LEU A 389 -39.19 16.50 -9.20
CA LEU A 389 -39.31 17.37 -8.02
C LEU A 389 -39.15 18.81 -8.51
N GLY A 390 -40.16 19.64 -8.28
CA GLY A 390 -40.03 21.09 -8.50
C GLY A 390 -38.92 21.64 -7.61
N ALA A 391 -38.05 22.49 -8.17
CA ALA A 391 -36.92 23.10 -7.46
C ALA A 391 -37.38 23.85 -6.19
N ASP A 392 -38.56 24.46 -6.26
CA ASP A 392 -39.27 25.21 -5.23
C ASP A 392 -39.90 24.33 -4.12
N ARG A 393 -39.56 23.04 -4.03
CA ARG A 393 -40.10 22.12 -3.01
C ARG A 393 -39.00 21.44 -2.21
N ALA A 394 -39.23 21.29 -0.91
CA ALA A 394 -38.31 20.57 -0.04
C ALA A 394 -38.05 19.14 -0.56
N PRO A 395 -36.80 18.66 -0.56
CA PRO A 395 -35.60 19.30 0.00
C PRO A 395 -34.85 20.24 -0.95
N LEU A 396 -35.27 20.37 -2.22
CA LEU A 396 -34.49 21.06 -3.27
C LEU A 396 -34.44 22.58 -3.11
N CYS A 397 -35.42 23.21 -2.46
CA CYS A 397 -35.42 24.65 -2.22
C CYS A 397 -34.17 25.11 -1.47
N GLN A 398 -33.73 24.37 -0.44
CA GLN A 398 -32.51 24.69 0.31
C GLN A 398 -31.25 24.67 -0.57
N LEU A 399 -31.20 23.76 -1.56
CA LEU A 399 -30.09 23.68 -2.50
C LEU A 399 -30.14 24.84 -3.53
N LEU A 400 -31.34 25.24 -3.94
CA LEU A 400 -31.55 26.42 -4.79
C LEU A 400 -31.11 27.71 -4.09
N ASP A 401 -31.54 27.92 -2.85
CA ASP A 401 -31.13 29.06 -2.02
C ASP A 401 -29.60 29.09 -1.83
N ALA A 402 -28.99 27.94 -1.55
CA ALA A 402 -27.54 27.81 -1.41
C ALA A 402 -26.79 28.07 -2.73
N ALA A 403 -27.31 27.60 -3.87
CA ALA A 403 -26.72 27.87 -5.19
C ALA A 403 -26.81 29.37 -5.54
N VAL A 404 -27.95 30.01 -5.30
CA VAL A 404 -28.15 31.46 -5.46
C VAL A 404 -27.17 32.25 -4.58
N ALA A 405 -27.08 31.91 -3.29
CA ALA A 405 -26.14 32.55 -2.36
C ALA A 405 -24.68 32.36 -2.79
N ALA A 406 -24.31 31.16 -3.25
CA ALA A 406 -22.97 30.88 -3.78
C ALA A 406 -22.66 31.69 -5.04
N TYR A 407 -23.63 31.88 -5.96
CA TYR A 407 -23.45 32.75 -7.14
C TYR A 407 -23.23 34.21 -6.74
N ILE A 408 -23.98 34.72 -5.76
CA ILE A 408 -23.82 36.08 -5.24
C ILE A 408 -22.43 36.25 -4.62
N ALA A 409 -22.06 35.40 -3.66
CA ALA A 409 -20.77 35.47 -2.97
C ALA A 409 -19.58 35.31 -3.93
N THR A 410 -19.65 34.35 -4.86
CA THR A 410 -18.63 34.14 -5.89
C THR A 410 -18.53 35.32 -6.84
N SER A 411 -19.65 35.98 -7.17
CA SER A 411 -19.62 37.18 -8.02
C SER A 411 -18.90 38.34 -7.35
N HIS A 412 -19.22 38.64 -6.09
CA HIS A 412 -18.50 39.67 -5.32
C HIS A 412 -17.01 39.34 -5.19
N SER A 413 -16.66 38.08 -4.92
CA SER A 413 -15.28 37.59 -4.83
C SER A 413 -14.51 37.72 -6.17
N ARG A 414 -15.08 37.22 -7.28
CA ARG A 414 -14.48 37.37 -8.62
C ARG A 414 -14.33 38.85 -9.00
N LEU A 415 -15.28 39.69 -8.62
CA LEU A 415 -15.28 41.12 -8.95
C LEU A 415 -14.22 41.93 -8.21
N THR A 416 -13.73 41.58 -7.01
CA THR A 416 -12.73 42.40 -6.30
C THR A 416 -11.48 42.64 -7.17
N HIS A 417 -10.90 41.56 -7.69
CA HIS A 417 -9.64 41.55 -8.46
C HIS A 417 -9.82 41.21 -9.96
N ILE A 418 -11.02 41.40 -10.53
CA ILE A 418 -11.26 41.13 -11.95
C ILE A 418 -10.39 41.99 -12.89
N SER A 419 -9.89 41.37 -13.97
CA SER A 419 -9.10 42.03 -15.03
C SER A 419 -9.86 42.02 -16.36
N PRO A 420 -9.60 42.95 -17.31
CA PRO A 420 -10.37 43.06 -18.55
C PRO A 420 -10.46 41.80 -19.41
N ARG A 421 -9.42 40.94 -19.37
CA ARG A 421 -9.41 39.65 -20.08
C ARG A 421 -10.44 38.65 -19.54
N HIS A 422 -10.85 38.75 -18.27
CA HIS A 422 -11.83 37.86 -17.64
C HIS A 422 -13.27 38.41 -17.71
N TYR A 423 -13.51 39.51 -18.47
CA TYR A 423 -14.84 40.08 -18.57
C TYR A 423 -15.81 39.16 -19.31
N GLY A 424 -15.35 38.43 -20.35
CA GLY A 424 -16.17 37.43 -21.05
C GLY A 424 -16.66 36.34 -20.09
N ASP A 425 -15.72 35.63 -19.46
CA ASP A 425 -15.97 34.55 -18.50
C ASP A 425 -16.90 34.98 -17.36
N PHE A 426 -16.74 36.20 -16.85
CA PHE A 426 -17.62 36.73 -15.79
C PHE A 426 -19.04 37.01 -16.27
N ILE A 427 -19.20 37.51 -17.50
CA ILE A 427 -20.50 37.77 -18.10
C ILE A 427 -21.21 36.43 -18.45
N GLU A 428 -20.46 35.39 -18.84
CA GLU A 428 -21.01 34.03 -18.99
C GLU A 428 -21.40 33.40 -17.64
N PHE A 429 -20.58 33.58 -16.61
CA PHE A 429 -20.88 33.16 -15.24
C PHE A 429 -22.17 33.81 -14.70
N LEU A 430 -22.40 35.09 -14.97
CA LEU A 430 -23.68 35.75 -14.68
C LEU A 430 -24.86 35.20 -15.49
N GLY A 431 -24.60 34.66 -16.70
CA GLY A 431 -25.60 33.94 -17.49
C GLY A 431 -26.04 32.65 -16.81
N GLN A 432 -25.08 31.85 -16.31
CA GLN A 432 -25.35 30.64 -15.52
C GLN A 432 -26.06 30.96 -14.19
N ALA A 433 -25.68 32.06 -13.54
CA ALA A 433 -26.38 32.57 -12.37
C ALA A 433 -27.85 32.88 -12.71
N ARG A 434 -28.12 33.63 -13.79
CA ARG A 434 -29.49 33.95 -14.23
C ARG A 434 -30.35 32.71 -14.42
N GLU A 435 -29.84 31.69 -15.10
CA GLU A 435 -30.57 30.42 -15.29
C GLU A 435 -30.90 29.74 -13.96
N THR A 436 -29.99 29.79 -12.98
CA THR A 436 -30.20 29.21 -11.65
C THR A 436 -31.23 29.98 -10.85
N PHE A 437 -31.17 31.31 -10.86
CA PHE A 437 -32.17 32.17 -10.22
C PHE A 437 -33.57 31.90 -10.79
N LEU A 438 -33.72 31.76 -12.12
CA LEU A 438 -35.01 31.49 -12.78
C LEU A 438 -35.67 30.14 -12.43
N LEU A 439 -35.03 29.29 -11.62
CA LEU A 439 -35.66 28.10 -11.04
C LEU A 439 -36.56 28.43 -9.83
N ALA A 440 -36.40 29.61 -9.22
CA ALA A 440 -37.26 30.12 -8.15
C ALA A 440 -38.43 30.95 -8.73
N PRO A 441 -39.63 30.93 -8.13
CA PRO A 441 -40.80 31.69 -8.62
C PRO A 441 -40.51 33.19 -8.75
N ASP A 442 -39.93 33.81 -7.72
CA ASP A 442 -39.54 35.23 -7.71
C ASP A 442 -38.10 35.49 -8.20
N GLY A 443 -37.45 34.47 -8.78
CA GLY A 443 -36.03 34.50 -9.13
C GLY A 443 -35.64 35.61 -10.11
N HIS A 444 -36.56 36.01 -10.98
CA HIS A 444 -36.38 37.13 -11.91
C HIS A 444 -36.23 38.48 -11.18
N LEU A 445 -37.00 38.72 -10.11
CA LEU A 445 -36.88 39.92 -9.27
C LEU A 445 -35.58 39.89 -8.46
N GLN A 446 -35.26 38.73 -7.86
CA GLN A 446 -34.03 38.55 -7.09
C GLN A 446 -32.79 38.79 -7.95
N PHE A 447 -32.77 38.30 -9.20
CA PHE A 447 -31.66 38.51 -10.12
C PHE A 447 -31.51 39.97 -10.53
N ALA A 448 -32.63 40.68 -10.78
CA ALA A 448 -32.60 42.11 -11.09
C ALA A 448 -32.04 42.94 -9.91
N GLN A 449 -32.50 42.68 -8.68
CA GLN A 449 -31.99 43.33 -7.46
C GLN A 449 -30.48 43.05 -7.26
N PHE A 450 -30.04 41.82 -7.49
CA PHE A 450 -28.64 41.43 -7.44
C PHE A 450 -27.78 42.20 -8.46
N LEU A 451 -28.24 42.31 -9.72
CA LEU A 451 -27.52 43.10 -10.73
C LEU A 451 -27.44 44.59 -10.40
N GLU A 452 -28.49 45.19 -9.85
CA GLU A 452 -28.44 46.59 -9.39
C GLU A 452 -27.45 46.78 -8.24
N ASN A 453 -27.40 45.85 -7.28
CA ASN A 453 -26.40 45.87 -6.22
C ASN A 453 -24.97 45.79 -6.77
N LEU A 454 -24.71 44.89 -7.75
CA LEU A 454 -23.40 44.80 -8.40
C LEU A 454 -23.02 46.11 -9.12
N LYS A 455 -23.97 46.72 -9.86
CA LYS A 455 -23.76 48.01 -10.55
C LYS A 455 -23.43 49.13 -9.55
N GLN A 456 -24.17 49.22 -8.44
CA GLN A 456 -23.96 50.22 -7.41
C GLN A 456 -22.61 50.04 -6.69
N THR A 457 -22.29 48.82 -6.26
CA THR A 457 -21.10 48.48 -5.49
C THR A 457 -19.81 48.63 -6.31
N TYR A 458 -19.81 48.20 -7.57
CA TYR A 458 -18.61 48.21 -8.43
C TYR A 458 -18.66 49.24 -9.56
N LYS A 459 -19.39 50.36 -9.36
CA LYS A 459 -19.58 51.47 -10.32
C LYS A 459 -18.30 52.02 -10.99
N GLY A 460 -17.13 51.86 -10.36
CA GLY A 460 -15.84 52.23 -10.95
C GLY A 460 -15.44 51.40 -12.19
N LYS A 461 -15.99 50.19 -12.35
CA LYS A 461 -15.65 49.25 -13.42
C LYS A 461 -16.52 49.49 -14.68
N LYS A 462 -16.49 50.72 -15.19
CA LYS A 462 -17.38 51.23 -16.27
C LYS A 462 -17.54 50.28 -17.47
N LYS A 463 -16.44 49.79 -18.05
CA LYS A 463 -16.48 48.89 -19.23
C LYS A 463 -17.18 47.56 -18.93
N LEU A 464 -16.98 47.01 -17.73
CA LEU A 464 -17.66 45.77 -17.33
C LEU A 464 -19.15 46.00 -17.09
N MET A 465 -19.52 47.12 -16.44
CA MET A 465 -20.92 47.44 -16.18
C MET A 465 -21.72 47.76 -17.44
N LEU A 466 -21.06 48.27 -18.48
CA LEU A 466 -21.65 48.40 -19.81
C LEU A 466 -21.99 47.01 -20.40
N LEU A 467 -21.05 46.06 -20.37
CA LEU A 467 -21.29 44.67 -20.82
C LEU A 467 -22.39 43.96 -20.01
N VAL A 468 -22.45 44.17 -18.69
CA VAL A 468 -23.53 43.65 -17.83
C VAL A 468 -24.88 44.22 -18.27
N ARG A 469 -24.95 45.53 -18.59
CA ARG A 469 -26.17 46.17 -19.06
C ARG A 469 -26.58 45.67 -20.44
N GLU A 470 -25.65 45.52 -21.37
CA GLU A 470 -25.93 45.03 -22.73
C GLU A 470 -26.47 43.60 -22.76
N ARG A 471 -26.06 42.73 -21.83
CA ARG A 471 -26.51 41.32 -21.81
C ARG A 471 -27.72 41.04 -20.91
N PHE A 472 -27.98 41.88 -19.91
CA PHE A 472 -28.97 41.59 -18.86
C PHE A 472 -29.86 42.76 -18.41
N GLY A 473 -29.70 43.96 -18.97
CA GLY A 473 -30.38 45.19 -18.51
C GLY A 473 -31.39 45.77 -19.48
#